data_AF-A0AA88XVH4-F1
#
_entry.id   AF-A0AA88XVH4-F1
#
_cell.length_a   1.000
_cell.length_b   1.000
_cell.length_c   1.000
_cell.angle_alpha   90.00
_cell.angle_beta   90.00
_cell.angle_gamma   90.00
#
_symmetry.space_group_name_H-M   'P 1'
#
loop_
_entity.id
_entity.type
_entity.pdbx_description
1 polymer ?
#
loop_
_entity_poly.entity_id
_entity_poly.type
_entity_poly.pdbx_seq_one_letter_code
_entity_poly.pdbx_strand_id
1 'polypeptide(L)'
;MADTSQFQGIKLNLRGTVFYTNSVKFKAFPDSRLAKLTSSTTPYHANKDEIYFDRNPALFHYILDIYDKGTLHLPSNVCSSMIKGELDYWQLRKDIVAKCCLKYLYQDDDDVRFFFVCLMSGTIMYHAELWSSKSFENIFASMWWAVVTLSSVGYGDVVPETVPGQVITVAVIIFGLLLIAIPFVLITSNYGSYYTCYDNILRHMEPEEEKKTNSYSTAYAVKE
;
A
#
# COMPACT_ATOMS: atom_id res chain seq x y z
N MET A 1 0.06 -48.21 -15.98
CA MET A 1 -0.24 -47.67 -14.64
C MET A 1 0.78 -46.58 -14.39
N ALA A 2 0.35 -45.31 -14.39
CA ALA A 2 1.23 -44.18 -14.14
C ALA A 2 1.44 -44.05 -12.62
N ASP A 3 2.71 -43.95 -12.25
CA ASP A 3 3.22 -43.81 -10.89
C ASP A 3 2.59 -42.60 -10.18
N THR A 4 1.99 -42.84 -9.02
CA THR A 4 1.28 -41.83 -8.19
C THR A 4 2.16 -41.35 -7.03
N SER A 5 3.47 -41.53 -7.11
CA SER A 5 4.42 -41.01 -6.13
C SER A 5 4.74 -39.52 -6.38
N GLN A 6 4.62 -38.71 -5.32
CA GLN A 6 5.08 -37.31 -5.17
C GLN A 6 4.14 -36.15 -5.56
N PHE A 7 2.84 -36.24 -5.32
CA PHE A 7 2.08 -35.01 -5.03
C PHE A 7 2.44 -34.53 -3.61
N GLN A 8 3.53 -33.76 -3.48
CA GLN A 8 3.87 -33.05 -2.24
C GLN A 8 2.95 -31.82 -2.09
N GLY A 9 1.67 -32.09 -1.90
CA GLY A 9 0.62 -31.10 -1.65
C GLY A 9 0.81 -30.49 -0.28
N ILE A 10 0.71 -29.17 -0.20
CA ILE A 10 0.75 -28.40 1.03
C ILE A 10 -0.65 -27.84 1.29
N LYS A 11 -1.08 -27.90 2.57
CA LYS A 11 -2.33 -27.32 3.05
C LYS A 11 -2.03 -26.00 3.75
N LEU A 12 -2.61 -24.92 3.25
CA LEU A 12 -2.45 -23.57 3.81
C LEU A 12 -3.80 -23.10 4.33
N ASN A 13 -3.88 -22.76 5.61
CA ASN A 13 -5.09 -22.24 6.23
C ASN A 13 -4.96 -20.74 6.47
N LEU A 14 -5.84 -19.97 5.85
CA LEU A 14 -5.94 -18.53 5.99
C LEU A 14 -7.25 -18.19 6.70
N ARG A 15 -7.18 -17.88 8.00
CA ARG A 15 -8.33 -17.51 8.85
C ARG A 15 -9.54 -18.46 8.75
N GLY A 16 -9.32 -19.76 8.56
CA GLY A 16 -10.37 -20.78 8.42
C GLY A 16 -10.62 -21.23 6.97
N THR A 17 -10.16 -20.48 5.97
CA THR A 17 -10.21 -20.91 4.57
C THR A 17 -8.98 -21.72 4.20
N VAL A 18 -9.18 -22.95 3.77
CA VAL A 18 -8.09 -23.87 3.44
C VAL A 18 -7.81 -23.87 1.93
N PHE A 19 -6.55 -23.68 1.57
CA PHE A 19 -6.02 -23.77 0.21
C PHE A 19 -5.10 -24.99 0.09
N TYR A 20 -5.28 -25.76 -0.98
CA TYR A 20 -4.42 -26.88 -1.34
C TYR A 20 -3.59 -26.51 -2.56
N THR A 21 -2.27 -26.61 -2.46
CA THR A 21 -1.39 -26.26 -3.57
C THR A 21 -0.13 -27.13 -3.59
N ASN A 22 0.51 -27.19 -4.74
CA ASN A 22 1.74 -27.95 -4.91
C ASN A 22 2.94 -27.12 -4.41
N SER A 23 3.66 -27.66 -3.43
CA SER A 23 4.85 -27.06 -2.85
C SER A 23 5.97 -26.75 -3.87
N VAL A 24 5.99 -27.47 -5.01
CA VAL A 24 6.95 -27.26 -6.09
C VAL A 24 6.82 -25.88 -6.74
N LYS A 25 5.60 -25.33 -6.80
CA LYS A 25 5.33 -24.00 -7.40
C LYS A 25 6.13 -22.89 -6.72
N PHE A 26 6.39 -23.02 -5.42
CA PHE A 26 7.09 -22.00 -4.65
C PHE A 26 8.57 -21.89 -5.02
N LYS A 27 9.16 -22.89 -5.68
CA LYS A 27 10.55 -22.83 -6.16
C LYS A 27 10.78 -21.73 -7.21
N ALA A 28 9.73 -21.28 -7.90
CA ALA A 28 9.82 -20.18 -8.87
C ALA A 28 10.24 -18.85 -8.22
N PHE A 29 9.92 -18.65 -6.94
CA PHE A 29 10.26 -17.44 -6.18
C PHE A 29 10.94 -17.84 -4.86
N PRO A 30 12.24 -18.19 -4.89
CA PRO A 30 12.95 -18.74 -3.71
C PRO A 30 13.02 -17.76 -2.54
N ASP A 31 13.02 -16.46 -2.82
CA ASP A 31 13.07 -15.40 -1.80
C ASP A 31 11.72 -15.16 -1.11
N SER A 32 10.63 -15.75 -1.63
CA SER A 32 9.30 -15.59 -1.08
C SER A 32 9.15 -16.28 0.27
N ARG A 33 8.20 -15.79 1.07
CA ARG A 33 7.88 -16.40 2.37
C ARG A 33 7.44 -17.86 2.22
N LEU A 34 6.62 -18.18 1.21
CA LEU A 34 6.11 -19.54 0.98
C LEU A 34 7.23 -20.51 0.58
N ALA A 35 8.19 -20.06 -0.25
CA ALA A 35 9.34 -20.87 -0.60
C ALA A 35 10.21 -21.17 0.62
N LYS A 36 10.49 -20.16 1.44
CA LYS A 36 11.27 -20.29 2.68
C LYS A 36 10.62 -21.23 3.68
N LEU A 37 9.30 -21.14 3.85
CA LEU A 37 8.56 -22.01 4.77
C LEU A 37 8.57 -23.47 4.31
N THR A 38 8.45 -23.68 3.00
CA THR A 38 8.47 -25.02 2.41
C THR A 38 9.86 -25.65 2.49
N SER A 39 10.91 -24.87 2.21
CA SER A 39 12.30 -25.34 2.28
C SER A 39 12.80 -25.52 3.71
N SER A 40 12.28 -24.74 4.66
CA SER A 40 12.66 -24.74 6.07
C SER A 40 11.74 -25.58 6.93
N THR A 41 11.04 -26.58 6.38
CA THR A 41 10.20 -27.49 7.17
C THR A 41 11.08 -28.20 8.20
N THR A 42 11.24 -27.58 9.37
CA THR A 42 11.95 -28.12 10.51
C THR A 42 11.17 -29.34 11.01
N PRO A 43 11.80 -30.28 11.72
CA PRO A 43 11.11 -31.45 12.29
C PRO A 43 9.89 -31.10 13.14
N TYR A 44 9.79 -29.87 13.65
CA TYR A 44 8.67 -29.34 14.42
C TYR A 44 7.40 -29.07 13.56
N HIS A 45 7.57 -28.74 12.28
CA HIS A 45 6.47 -28.58 11.31
C HIS A 45 6.20 -29.84 10.48
N ALA A 46 7.08 -30.85 10.53
CA ALA A 46 6.94 -32.10 9.79
C ALA A 46 5.70 -32.93 10.20
N ASN A 47 5.12 -32.68 11.38
CA ASN A 47 3.94 -33.39 11.90
C ASN A 47 2.63 -32.58 11.83
N LYS A 48 2.67 -31.32 11.36
CA LYS A 48 1.46 -30.54 11.08
C LYS A 48 1.29 -30.49 9.58
N ASP A 49 0.33 -31.25 9.08
CA ASP A 49 -0.08 -31.26 7.67
C ASP A 49 -0.61 -29.90 7.17
N GLU A 50 -0.64 -28.86 8.01
CA GLU A 50 -1.29 -27.58 7.78
C GLU A 50 -0.47 -26.39 8.32
N ILE A 51 -0.29 -25.38 7.47
CA ILE A 51 0.36 -24.11 7.83
C ILE A 51 -0.70 -23.02 7.97
N TYR A 52 -0.76 -22.38 9.12
CA TYR A 52 -1.72 -21.31 9.41
C TYR A 52 -1.15 -19.92 9.12
N PHE A 53 -1.97 -19.06 8.52
CA PHE A 53 -1.69 -17.64 8.32
C PHE A 53 -2.88 -16.77 8.74
N ASP A 54 -2.58 -15.72 9.50
CA ASP A 54 -3.56 -14.69 9.86
C ASP A 54 -3.65 -13.61 8.75
N ARG A 55 -4.06 -13.99 7.54
CA ARG A 55 -4.15 -13.12 6.35
C ARG A 55 -5.51 -13.21 5.67
N ASN A 56 -5.79 -12.30 4.75
CA ASN A 56 -7.05 -12.27 4.02
C ASN A 56 -7.09 -13.38 2.93
N PRO A 57 -7.92 -14.42 3.07
CA PRO A 57 -7.98 -15.52 2.11
C PRO A 57 -8.47 -15.09 0.73
N ALA A 58 -9.31 -14.04 0.65
CA ALA A 58 -9.84 -13.56 -0.63
C ALA A 58 -8.84 -12.77 -1.47
N LEU A 59 -7.65 -12.46 -0.94
CA LEU A 59 -6.56 -11.90 -1.75
C LEU A 59 -5.53 -12.95 -2.12
N PHE A 60 -5.57 -14.09 -1.44
CA PHE A 60 -4.55 -15.11 -1.54
C PHE A 60 -4.55 -15.83 -2.88
N HIS A 61 -5.68 -15.89 -3.58
CA HIS A 61 -5.70 -16.43 -4.95
C HIS A 61 -4.88 -15.58 -5.92
N TYR A 62 -4.82 -14.25 -5.74
CA TYR A 62 -3.91 -13.40 -6.53
C TYR A 62 -2.44 -13.71 -6.23
N ILE A 63 -2.13 -14.10 -4.99
CA ILE A 63 -0.80 -14.52 -4.59
C ILE A 63 -0.44 -15.86 -5.21
N LEU A 64 -1.36 -16.83 -5.22
CA LEU A 64 -1.14 -18.12 -5.89
C LEU A 64 -1.00 -17.96 -7.41
N ASP A 65 -1.79 -17.09 -8.03
CA ASP A 65 -1.70 -16.77 -9.45
C ASP A 65 -0.31 -16.28 -9.86
N ILE A 66 0.42 -15.59 -8.98
CA ILE A 66 1.81 -15.16 -9.23
C ILE A 66 2.72 -16.39 -9.40
N TYR A 67 2.56 -17.41 -8.57
CA TYR A 67 3.37 -18.63 -8.67
C TYR A 67 3.01 -19.45 -9.92
N ASP A 68 1.78 -19.32 -10.43
CA ASP A 68 1.33 -20.02 -11.63
C ASP A 68 1.66 -19.28 -12.93
N LYS A 69 1.50 -17.96 -12.96
CA LYS A 69 1.62 -17.12 -14.16
C LYS A 69 2.93 -16.33 -14.24
N GLY A 70 3.65 -16.20 -13.13
CA GLY A 70 4.89 -15.43 -13.02
C GLY A 70 4.70 -13.90 -13.05
N THR A 71 3.48 -13.41 -13.28
CA THR A 71 3.17 -11.97 -13.35
C THR A 71 1.87 -11.66 -12.61
N LEU A 72 1.80 -10.46 -12.04
CA LEU A 72 0.61 -9.95 -11.36
C LEU A 72 -0.08 -8.88 -12.18
N HIS A 73 -1.35 -9.09 -12.48
CA HIS A 73 -2.26 -8.03 -12.89
C HIS A 73 -3.09 -7.57 -11.70
N LEU A 74 -3.17 -6.25 -11.52
CA LEU A 74 -3.98 -5.67 -10.45
C LEU A 74 -5.48 -5.88 -10.74
N PRO A 75 -6.25 -6.41 -9.78
CA PRO A 75 -7.70 -6.58 -9.95
C PRO A 75 -8.38 -5.22 -9.95
N SER A 76 -9.38 -5.02 -10.81
CA SER A 76 -10.13 -3.75 -10.87
C SER A 76 -10.98 -3.48 -9.62
N ASN A 77 -11.32 -4.52 -8.87
CA ASN A 77 -12.16 -4.47 -7.67
C ASN A 77 -11.35 -4.47 -6.37
N VAL A 78 -10.02 -4.42 -6.43
CA VAL A 78 -9.14 -4.46 -5.24
C VAL A 78 -8.24 -3.24 -5.23
N CYS A 79 -8.14 -2.59 -4.07
CA CYS A 79 -7.26 -1.45 -3.88
C CYS A 79 -5.79 -1.85 -4.03
N SER A 80 -4.99 -1.03 -4.73
CA SER A 80 -3.56 -1.31 -4.95
C SER A 80 -2.75 -1.39 -3.66
N SER A 81 -3.10 -0.59 -2.64
CA SER A 81 -2.47 -0.63 -1.32
C SER A 81 -2.69 -1.96 -0.60
N MET A 82 -3.87 -2.56 -0.77
CA MET A 82 -4.24 -3.85 -0.17
C MET A 82 -3.39 -4.98 -0.77
N ILE A 83 -3.27 -5.00 -2.10
CA ILE A 83 -2.39 -5.95 -2.81
C ILE A 83 -0.92 -5.70 -2.47
N LYS A 84 -0.49 -4.43 -2.37
CA LYS A 84 0.87 -4.07 -1.94
C LYS A 84 1.20 -4.66 -0.56
N GLY A 85 0.29 -4.55 0.39
CA GLY A 85 0.44 -5.12 1.73
C GLY A 85 0.54 -6.65 1.73
N GLU A 86 -0.20 -7.34 0.85
CA GLU A 86 -0.03 -8.78 0.65
C GLU A 86 1.34 -9.11 0.01
N LEU A 87 1.74 -8.42 -1.06
CA LEU A 87 3.05 -8.62 -1.69
C LEU A 87 4.21 -8.45 -0.69
N ASP A 88 4.16 -7.40 0.12
CA ASP A 88 5.16 -7.14 1.16
C ASP A 88 5.16 -8.23 2.24
N TYR A 89 3.98 -8.68 2.70
CA TYR A 89 3.88 -9.79 3.65
C TYR A 89 4.47 -11.10 3.09
N TRP A 90 4.09 -11.47 1.87
CA TRP A 90 4.55 -12.69 1.20
C TRP A 90 5.99 -12.61 0.68
N GLN A 91 6.65 -11.46 0.84
CA GLN A 91 8.01 -11.19 0.39
C GLN A 91 8.17 -11.42 -1.12
N LEU A 92 7.15 -11.02 -1.88
CA LEU A 92 7.16 -11.06 -3.33
C LEU A 92 7.69 -9.72 -3.86
N ARG A 93 8.60 -9.80 -4.84
CA ARG A 93 9.19 -8.62 -5.43
C ARG A 93 8.13 -7.82 -6.22
N LYS A 94 8.20 -6.48 -6.18
CA LYS A 94 7.22 -5.59 -6.83
C LYS A 94 7.39 -5.51 -8.36
N ASP A 95 8.48 -6.03 -8.89
CA ASP A 95 8.81 -6.11 -10.33
C ASP A 95 7.97 -7.14 -11.09
N ILE A 96 7.35 -8.10 -10.40
CA ILE A 96 6.46 -9.11 -10.99
C ILE A 96 5.15 -8.52 -11.51
N VAL A 97 4.85 -7.27 -11.16
CA VAL A 97 3.63 -6.58 -11.58
C VAL A 97 3.75 -6.20 -13.03
N ALA A 98 2.74 -6.57 -13.82
CA ALA A 98 2.71 -6.27 -15.23
C ALA A 98 2.82 -4.76 -15.48
N LYS A 99 3.52 -4.37 -16.56
CA LYS A 99 3.75 -2.96 -16.92
C LYS A 99 2.46 -2.15 -17.01
N CYS A 100 1.36 -2.76 -17.47
CA CYS A 100 0.04 -2.11 -17.54
C CYS A 100 -0.56 -1.76 -16.17
N CYS A 101 -0.07 -2.39 -15.10
CA CYS A 101 -0.54 -2.20 -13.73
C CYS A 101 0.50 -1.48 -12.83
N LEU A 102 1.76 -1.41 -13.26
CA LEU A 102 2.89 -0.88 -12.48
C LEU A 102 2.68 0.55 -11.97
N LYS A 103 2.08 1.43 -12.78
CA LYS A 103 1.79 2.82 -12.42
C LYS A 103 0.97 2.93 -11.13
N TYR A 104 0.03 2.03 -10.91
CA TYR A 104 -0.87 2.05 -9.75
C TYR A 104 -0.20 1.56 -8.44
N LEU A 105 0.96 0.90 -8.54
CA LEU A 105 1.68 0.34 -7.40
C LEU A 105 2.84 1.23 -6.91
N TYR A 106 3.38 2.07 -7.78
CA TYR A 106 4.49 2.99 -7.50
C TYR A 106 4.05 4.44 -7.19
N GLN A 107 2.76 4.68 -6.93
CA GLN A 107 2.20 6.01 -6.63
C GLN A 107 2.66 6.60 -5.26
N ASP A 108 3.71 6.08 -4.62
CA ASP A 108 4.12 6.40 -3.23
C ASP A 108 5.31 7.38 -3.11
N ASP A 109 5.76 8.03 -4.19
CA ASP A 109 6.88 8.99 -4.14
C ASP A 109 6.47 10.38 -3.60
N ASP A 110 5.61 10.45 -2.60
CA ASP A 110 5.16 11.72 -2.00
C ASP A 110 6.33 12.42 -1.26
N ASP A 111 7.24 11.64 -0.68
CA ASP A 111 8.42 12.15 0.02
C ASP A 111 9.35 12.92 -0.94
N VAL A 112 9.62 12.35 -2.12
CA VAL A 112 10.52 12.94 -3.12
C VAL A 112 9.96 14.28 -3.60
N ARG A 113 8.65 14.37 -3.83
CA ARG A 113 7.98 15.60 -4.26
C ARG A 113 8.11 16.72 -3.23
N PHE A 114 7.94 16.41 -1.95
CA PHE A 114 8.11 17.39 -0.87
C PHE A 114 9.53 17.96 -0.83
N PHE A 115 10.55 17.10 -0.93
CA PHE A 115 11.95 17.54 -0.95
C PHE A 115 12.26 18.43 -2.15
N PHE A 116 11.81 18.05 -3.36
CA PHE A 116 12.01 18.88 -4.56
C PHE A 116 11.37 20.27 -4.44
N VAL A 117 10.19 20.36 -3.83
CA VAL A 117 9.48 21.64 -3.65
C VAL A 117 10.17 22.53 -2.62
N CYS A 118 10.66 21.97 -1.52
CA CYS A 118 11.46 22.71 -0.53
C CYS A 118 12.75 23.30 -1.13
N LEU A 119 13.43 22.53 -2.00
CA LEU A 119 14.65 22.99 -2.66
C LEU A 119 14.38 24.13 -3.64
N MET A 120 13.33 23.99 -4.46
CA MET A 120 12.95 25.02 -5.42
C MET A 120 12.47 26.29 -4.73
N SER A 121 11.60 26.19 -3.72
CA SER A 121 11.09 27.35 -2.98
C SER A 121 12.19 28.05 -2.18
N GLY A 122 13.10 27.31 -1.53
CA GLY A 122 14.26 27.87 -0.84
C GLY A 122 15.22 28.62 -1.77
N THR A 123 15.45 28.09 -2.98
CA THR A 123 16.29 28.75 -3.99
C THR A 123 15.63 30.04 -4.51
N ILE A 124 14.34 29.98 -4.84
CA ILE A 124 13.56 31.15 -5.29
C ILE A 124 13.51 32.23 -4.20
N MET A 125 13.30 31.83 -2.94
CA MET A 125 13.24 32.76 -1.81
C MET A 125 14.59 33.46 -1.59
N TYR A 126 15.69 32.70 -1.61
CA TYR A 126 17.03 33.28 -1.48
C TYR A 126 17.26 34.37 -2.54
N HIS A 127 16.92 34.10 -3.80
CA HIS A 127 17.07 35.08 -4.87
C HIS A 127 16.14 36.29 -4.74
N ALA A 128 14.90 36.11 -4.26
CA ALA A 128 13.96 37.20 -4.05
C ALA A 128 14.38 38.15 -2.92
N GLU A 129 15.07 37.61 -1.91
CA GLU A 129 15.49 38.34 -0.72
C GLU A 129 16.98 38.76 -0.75
N LEU A 130 17.71 38.50 -1.85
CA LEU A 130 19.10 38.98 -2.04
C LEU A 130 19.25 40.49 -1.83
N TRP A 131 18.16 41.24 -2.03
CA TRP A 131 18.15 42.69 -1.86
C TRP A 131 17.89 43.14 -0.40
N SER A 132 17.42 42.25 0.48
CA SER A 132 17.32 42.51 1.93
C SER A 132 18.41 41.73 2.69
N SER A 133 19.40 42.44 3.20
CA SER A 133 20.61 41.84 3.78
C SER A 133 20.43 41.13 5.13
N LYS A 134 19.24 41.14 5.72
CA LYS A 134 19.00 40.65 7.09
C LYS A 134 18.25 39.33 7.21
N SER A 135 17.43 38.96 6.22
CA SER A 135 16.45 37.88 6.42
C SER A 135 16.95 36.50 5.99
N PHE A 136 17.84 36.40 5.00
CA PHE A 136 18.31 35.12 4.47
C PHE A 136 19.82 35.12 4.22
N GLU A 137 20.61 34.83 5.26
CA GLU A 137 22.08 34.88 5.20
C GLU A 137 22.70 33.83 4.25
N ASN A 138 22.08 32.66 4.15
CA ASN A 138 22.58 31.54 3.36
C ASN A 138 21.43 30.76 2.71
N ILE A 139 21.71 30.05 1.62
CA ILE A 139 20.75 29.15 0.97
C ILE A 139 20.17 28.07 1.91
N PHE A 140 20.95 27.66 2.92
CA PHE A 140 20.47 26.72 3.93
C PHE A 140 19.41 27.32 4.85
N ALA A 141 19.46 28.63 5.12
CA ALA A 141 18.45 29.33 5.91
C ALA A 141 17.14 29.49 5.12
N SER A 142 17.21 29.73 3.81
CA SER A 142 16.02 29.77 2.96
C SER A 142 15.41 28.38 2.74
N MET A 143 16.23 27.32 2.70
CA MET A 143 15.74 25.94 2.70
C MET A 143 15.07 25.57 4.04
N TRP A 144 15.64 25.98 5.16
CA TRP A 144 15.02 25.81 6.49
C TRP A 144 13.66 26.50 6.54
N TRP A 145 13.58 27.76 6.10
CA TRP A 145 12.33 28.50 5.98
C TRP A 145 11.28 27.76 5.13
N ALA A 146 11.68 27.18 4.00
CA ALA A 146 10.79 26.41 3.14
C ALA A 146 10.23 25.18 3.86
N VAL A 147 11.08 24.44 4.59
CA VAL A 147 10.66 23.25 5.36
C VAL A 147 9.67 23.62 6.46
N VAL A 148 9.95 24.65 7.27
CA VAL A 148 9.08 25.04 8.39
C VAL A 148 7.77 25.68 7.91
N THR A 149 7.78 26.33 6.74
CA THR A 149 6.59 26.92 6.12
C THR A 149 5.71 25.85 5.49
N LEU A 150 6.28 24.91 4.72
CA LEU A 150 5.53 23.83 4.08
C LEU A 150 5.04 22.77 5.07
N SER A 151 5.76 22.54 6.17
CA SER A 151 5.29 21.71 7.28
C SER A 151 4.28 22.42 8.19
N SER A 152 3.92 23.68 7.91
CA SER A 152 3.01 24.53 8.68
C SER A 152 3.43 24.81 10.14
N VAL A 153 4.70 24.52 10.50
CA VAL A 153 5.24 24.77 11.85
C VAL A 153 5.42 26.28 12.11
N GLY A 154 6.05 26.99 11.16
CA GLY A 154 6.14 28.45 11.16
C GLY A 154 6.76 29.07 12.44
N TYR A 155 8.02 28.77 12.75
CA TYR A 155 8.69 29.33 13.94
C TYR A 155 8.82 30.87 13.93
N GLY A 156 8.81 31.50 12.75
CA GLY A 156 8.93 32.95 12.60
C GLY A 156 10.32 33.51 12.90
N ASP A 157 11.32 32.64 13.01
CA ASP A 157 12.75 32.96 13.15
C ASP A 157 13.34 33.56 11.87
N VAL A 158 12.83 33.12 10.71
CA VAL A 158 13.21 33.60 9.39
C VAL A 158 11.94 33.92 8.61
N VAL A 159 11.82 35.14 8.09
CA VAL A 159 10.64 35.60 7.32
C VAL A 159 11.06 36.58 6.22
N PRO A 160 10.37 36.62 5.07
CA PRO A 160 10.65 37.60 4.02
C PRO A 160 10.26 39.02 4.43
N GLU A 161 11.20 39.95 4.28
CA GLU A 161 10.97 41.38 4.51
C GLU A 161 10.52 42.09 3.23
N THR A 162 10.86 41.54 2.06
CA THR A 162 10.50 42.16 0.79
C THR A 162 9.07 41.82 0.37
N VAL A 163 8.39 42.79 -0.25
CA VAL A 163 7.08 42.59 -0.89
C VAL A 163 7.09 41.40 -1.88
N PRO A 164 8.08 41.25 -2.80
CA PRO A 164 8.14 40.07 -3.65
C PRO A 164 8.31 38.75 -2.88
N GLY A 165 9.14 38.70 -1.83
CA GLY A 165 9.28 37.51 -0.99
C GLY A 165 7.99 37.12 -0.27
N GLN A 166 7.20 38.09 0.18
CA GLN A 166 5.88 37.85 0.78
C GLN A 166 4.88 37.28 -0.23
N VAL A 167 4.86 37.79 -1.47
CA VAL A 167 4.01 37.24 -2.55
C VAL A 167 4.40 35.80 -2.88
N ILE A 168 5.70 35.51 -2.97
CA ILE A 168 6.21 34.15 -3.18
C ILE A 168 5.79 33.23 -2.04
N THR A 169 5.87 33.70 -0.80
CA THR A 169 5.45 32.92 0.39
C THR A 169 4.01 32.48 0.31
N VAL A 170 3.10 33.39 -0.05
CA VAL A 170 1.67 33.05 -0.22
C VAL A 170 1.49 31.98 -1.29
N ALA A 171 2.18 32.10 -2.42
CA ALA A 171 2.11 31.10 -3.49
C ALA A 171 2.66 29.72 -3.05
N VAL A 172 3.78 29.69 -2.32
CA VAL A 172 4.40 28.48 -1.79
C VAL A 172 3.48 27.79 -0.78
N ILE A 173 2.81 28.54 0.09
CA ILE A 173 1.86 27.99 1.06
C ILE A 173 0.67 27.35 0.34
N ILE A 174 0.04 28.05 -0.62
CA ILE A 174 -1.09 27.50 -1.38
C ILE A 174 -0.68 26.22 -2.11
N PHE A 175 0.47 26.22 -2.77
CA PHE A 175 0.97 25.04 -3.48
C PHE A 175 1.31 23.88 -2.53
N GLY A 176 1.94 24.18 -1.39
CA GLY A 176 2.23 23.20 -0.33
C GLY A 176 0.98 22.53 0.22
N LEU A 177 -0.08 23.29 0.45
CA LEU A 177 -1.37 22.75 0.90
C LEU A 177 -2.00 21.83 -0.14
N LEU A 178 -1.93 22.17 -1.44
CA LEU A 178 -2.41 21.29 -2.52
C LEU A 178 -1.60 19.98 -2.58
N LEU A 179 -0.29 20.04 -2.35
CA LEU A 179 0.55 18.84 -2.33
C LEU A 179 0.23 17.91 -1.17
N ILE A 180 -0.05 18.44 0.03
CA ILE A 180 -0.43 17.62 1.19
C ILE A 180 -1.86 17.10 1.05
N ALA A 181 -2.74 17.84 0.38
CA ALA A 181 -4.13 17.43 0.16
C ALA A 181 -4.25 16.19 -0.74
N ILE A 182 -3.42 16.05 -1.78
CA ILE A 182 -3.47 14.92 -2.72
C ILE A 182 -3.27 13.56 -2.02
N PRO A 183 -2.16 13.30 -1.29
CA PRO A 183 -1.96 12.02 -0.60
C PRO A 183 -3.00 11.82 0.49
N PHE A 184 -3.41 12.86 1.21
CA PHE A 184 -4.49 12.72 2.20
C PHE A 184 -5.81 12.25 1.56
N VAL A 185 -6.19 12.82 0.42
CA VAL A 185 -7.38 12.40 -0.35
C VAL A 185 -7.21 10.99 -0.91
N LEU A 186 -6.02 10.64 -1.43
CA LEU A 186 -5.74 9.29 -1.95
C LEU A 186 -5.76 8.23 -0.85
N ILE A 187 -5.21 8.54 0.31
CA ILE A 187 -5.24 7.66 1.49
C ILE A 187 -6.69 7.47 1.93
N THR A 188 -7.47 8.55 2.00
CA THR A 188 -8.89 8.50 2.38
C THR A 188 -9.73 7.71 1.37
N SER A 189 -9.50 7.91 0.07
CA SER A 189 -10.20 7.16 -0.98
C SER A 189 -9.79 5.69 -0.99
N ASN A 190 -8.51 5.39 -0.75
CA ASN A 190 -8.02 4.02 -0.55
C ASN A 190 -8.70 3.35 0.63
N TYR A 191 -8.88 4.03 1.77
CA TYR A 191 -9.62 3.47 2.89
C TYR A 191 -11.09 3.22 2.53
N GLY A 192 -11.77 4.15 1.85
CA GLY A 192 -13.16 3.95 1.41
C GLY A 192 -13.33 2.75 0.47
N SER A 193 -12.46 2.65 -0.54
CA SER A 193 -12.43 1.50 -1.45
C SER A 193 -12.01 0.21 -0.74
N TYR A 194 -11.09 0.29 0.23
CA TYR A 194 -10.68 -0.82 1.07
C TYR A 194 -11.86 -1.39 1.85
N TYR A 195 -12.61 -0.55 2.56
CA TYR A 195 -13.77 -0.99 3.34
C TYR A 195 -14.87 -1.55 2.43
N THR A 196 -15.14 -0.92 1.28
CA THR A 196 -16.15 -1.41 0.32
C THR A 196 -15.76 -2.77 -0.27
N CYS A 197 -14.50 -2.94 -0.65
CA CYS A 197 -13.97 -4.20 -1.17
C CYS A 197 -13.97 -5.29 -0.07
N TYR A 198 -13.51 -4.95 1.13
CA TYR A 198 -13.50 -5.84 2.27
C TYR A 198 -14.91 -6.31 2.63
N ASP A 199 -15.87 -5.41 2.69
CA ASP A 199 -17.29 -5.70 2.92
C ASP A 199 -17.85 -6.62 1.82
N ASN A 200 -17.56 -6.34 0.55
CA ASN A 200 -17.96 -7.23 -0.55
C ASN A 200 -17.34 -8.63 -0.44
N ILE A 201 -16.06 -8.72 -0.08
CA ILE A 201 -15.38 -9.99 0.14
C ILE A 201 -16.01 -10.75 1.32
N LEU A 202 -16.26 -10.06 2.44
CA LEU A 202 -16.89 -10.67 3.62
C LEU A 202 -18.28 -11.22 3.30
N ARG A 203 -19.09 -10.51 2.51
CA ARG A 203 -20.40 -11.02 2.03
C ARG A 203 -20.28 -12.30 1.19
N HIS A 204 -19.18 -12.50 0.48
CA HIS A 204 -18.95 -13.74 -0.29
C HIS A 204 -18.42 -14.88 0.60
N MET A 205 -17.81 -14.55 1.74
CA MET A 205 -17.25 -15.49 2.71
C MET A 205 -18.27 -15.95 3.76
N GLU A 206 -19.42 -15.29 3.90
CA GLU A 206 -20.51 -15.75 4.76
C GLU A 206 -20.94 -17.18 4.38
N PRO A 207 -20.96 -18.12 5.33
CA PRO A 207 -21.39 -19.49 5.09
C PRO A 207 -22.85 -19.53 4.61
N GLU A 208 -23.14 -20.39 3.62
CA GLU A 208 -24.48 -20.62 3.03
C GLU A 208 -25.59 -20.83 4.07
N GLU A 209 -25.27 -21.36 5.26
CA GLU A 209 -26.23 -21.58 6.35
C GLU A 209 -26.70 -20.27 6.99
N GLU A 210 -25.83 -19.26 7.13
CA GLU A 210 -26.13 -17.98 7.77
C GLU A 210 -26.90 -17.03 6.83
N LYS A 211 -26.64 -17.10 5.52
CA LYS A 211 -27.44 -16.42 4.48
C LYS A 211 -28.90 -16.87 4.49
N LYS A 212 -29.15 -18.16 4.71
CA LYS A 212 -30.52 -18.69 4.86
C LYS A 212 -31.16 -18.13 6.13
N THR A 213 -30.47 -18.14 7.27
CA THR A 213 -31.03 -17.65 8.55
C THR A 213 -31.35 -16.14 8.50
N ASN A 214 -30.46 -15.33 7.94
CA ASN A 214 -30.67 -13.88 7.80
C ASN A 214 -31.78 -13.55 6.79
N SER A 215 -31.92 -14.32 5.70
CA SER A 215 -33.04 -14.19 4.76
C SER A 215 -34.39 -14.55 5.39
N TYR A 216 -34.44 -15.55 6.28
CA TYR A 216 -35.67 -15.87 7.00
C TYR A 216 -35.98 -14.79 8.04
N SER A 217 -35.02 -14.38 8.86
CA SER A 217 -35.21 -13.37 9.91
C SER A 217 -35.68 -12.01 9.37
N THR A 218 -35.14 -11.57 8.23
CA THR A 218 -35.55 -10.32 7.57
C THR A 218 -36.94 -10.42 6.94
N ALA A 219 -37.34 -11.58 6.42
CA ALA A 219 -38.69 -11.81 5.90
C ALA A 219 -39.78 -11.81 6.99
N TYR A 220 -39.45 -12.11 8.24
CA TYR A 220 -40.38 -12.02 9.38
C TYR A 220 -40.48 -10.61 9.97
N ALA A 221 -39.42 -9.80 9.90
CA ALA A 221 -39.41 -8.42 10.45
C ALA A 221 -40.19 -7.38 9.60
N VAL A 222 -40.58 -7.74 8.37
CA VAL A 222 -41.33 -6.85 7.44
C VAL A 222 -42.85 -7.15 7.46
N LYS A 223 -43.29 -8.09 8.30
CA LYS A 223 -44.70 -8.55 8.38
C LYS A 223 -45.51 -7.94 9.55
N GLU A 224 -44.95 -6.96 10.24
CA GLU A 224 -45.66 -6.12 11.23
C GLU A 224 -45.86 -4.71 10.67
#